data_AF-A0A9E4MCW8-F1
#
_entry.id   AF-A0A9E4MCW8-F1
#
_cell.length_a   1.000
_cell.length_b   1.000
_cell.length_c   1.000
_cell.angle_alpha   90.00
_cell.angle_beta   90.00
_cell.angle_gamma   90.00
#
_symmetry.space_group_name_H-M   'P 1'
#
loop_
_entity.id
_entity.type
_entity.pdbx_description
1 polymer ?
#
loop_
_entity_poly.entity_id
_entity_poly.type
_entity_poly.pdbx_seq_one_letter_code
_entity_poly.pdbx_strand_id
1 'polypeptide(L)'
;LDWQLTLLRGGDREAEPTFGRRVNPAAFGGSRRGRRRTQSAAGASSSMRRPYNGPMILTNAKVLRETFEAGTGWQLKPEGACKGPVCVPLADGAVAAQSHVDGVAVAEAIRLPVVHDEEHGVWAIGPESIGSRALVSAEDADFELPDLEGRPFRLSSLRGQKVLVYAWAPY
;
A
#
# COMPACT_ATOMS: atom_id res chain seq x y z
N LEU A 1 -10.50 -31.32 28.26
CA LEU A 1 -11.12 -30.02 27.94
C LEU A 1 -11.49 -30.05 26.45
N ASP A 2 -12.22 -31.04 25.97
CA ASP A 2 -13.66 -31.29 26.11
C ASP A 2 -14.53 -30.03 26.06
N TRP A 3 -14.98 -29.73 24.83
CA TRP A 3 -16.23 -29.04 24.54
C TRP A 3 -16.64 -29.39 23.10
N GLN A 4 -17.54 -30.37 22.99
CA GLN A 4 -18.36 -30.57 21.80
C GLN A 4 -19.42 -29.46 21.71
N LEU A 5 -19.70 -28.99 20.49
CA LEU A 5 -20.98 -28.37 20.17
C LEU A 5 -21.43 -28.83 18.79
N THR A 6 -22.33 -29.81 18.83
CA THR A 6 -23.10 -30.32 17.70
C THR A 6 -24.33 -29.43 17.49
N LEU A 7 -24.58 -29.02 16.25
CA LEU A 7 -25.93 -28.70 15.77
C LEU A 7 -26.17 -29.43 14.45
N LEU A 8 -27.07 -30.40 14.50
CA LEU A 8 -27.58 -31.19 13.39
C LEU A 8 -28.90 -30.58 12.87
N ARG A 9 -29.00 -30.43 11.55
CA ARG A 9 -30.19 -30.65 10.69
C ARG A 9 -29.67 -30.45 9.26
N GLY A 10 -29.68 -31.41 8.33
CA GLY A 10 -30.55 -32.57 8.13
C GLY A 10 -31.15 -32.41 6.73
N GLY A 11 -30.66 -33.19 5.76
CA GLY A 11 -31.18 -33.17 4.39
C GLY A 11 -30.21 -33.73 3.37
N ASP A 12 -30.16 -35.06 3.28
CA ASP A 12 -29.50 -35.80 2.22
C ASP A 12 -30.05 -35.43 0.84
N ARG A 13 -29.17 -35.31 -0.15
CA ARG A 13 -29.30 -35.99 -1.45
C ARG A 13 -28.04 -35.81 -2.31
N GLU A 14 -27.43 -36.96 -2.60
CA GLU A 14 -26.49 -37.19 -3.68
C GLU A 14 -26.95 -36.57 -5.01
N ALA A 15 -26.03 -35.96 -5.73
CA ALA A 15 -26.05 -35.90 -7.18
C ALA A 15 -24.62 -35.68 -7.70
N GLU A 16 -23.97 -36.78 -8.06
CA GLU A 16 -22.86 -36.80 -9.00
C GLU A 16 -23.28 -36.17 -10.35
N PRO A 17 -22.37 -35.48 -11.05
CA PRO A 17 -22.40 -35.56 -12.50
C PRO A 17 -21.07 -36.01 -13.08
N THR A 18 -21.19 -37.15 -13.77
CA THR A 18 -20.28 -37.75 -14.74
C THR A 18 -19.50 -36.75 -15.61
N PHE A 19 -18.17 -36.83 -15.56
CA PHE A 19 -17.27 -36.10 -16.45
C PHE A 19 -17.11 -36.86 -17.78
N GLY A 20 -17.85 -36.42 -18.80
CA GLY A 20 -17.75 -36.90 -20.17
C GLY A 20 -16.47 -36.41 -20.84
N ARG A 21 -15.53 -37.32 -21.02
CA ARG A 21 -14.30 -37.17 -21.83
C ARG A 21 -14.67 -37.08 -23.32
N ARG A 22 -14.16 -36.07 -24.04
CA ARG A 22 -13.72 -36.29 -25.43
C ARG A 22 -12.65 -35.30 -25.91
N VAL A 23 -11.67 -35.90 -26.56
CA VAL A 23 -10.43 -35.41 -27.18
C VAL A 23 -10.68 -34.84 -28.58
N ASN A 24 -9.86 -33.88 -29.04
CA ASN A 24 -8.84 -34.17 -30.07
C ASN A 24 -7.92 -32.98 -30.41
N PRO A 25 -6.67 -33.26 -30.83
CA PRO A 25 -5.70 -32.28 -31.30
C PRO A 25 -5.63 -32.22 -32.84
N ALA A 26 -5.26 -31.08 -33.40
CA ALA A 26 -4.65 -30.96 -34.73
C ALA A 26 -4.05 -29.54 -34.87
N ALA A 27 -2.73 -29.44 -34.92
CA ALA A 27 -1.97 -29.23 -36.16
C ALA A 27 -1.78 -27.73 -36.48
N PHE A 28 -0.70 -27.16 -35.92
CA PHE A 28 -0.16 -25.88 -36.36
C PHE A 28 0.94 -26.12 -37.39
N GLY A 29 0.63 -25.83 -38.65
CA GLY A 29 1.61 -25.62 -39.71
C GLY A 29 1.30 -24.27 -40.35
N GLY A 30 2.32 -23.43 -40.57
CA GLY A 30 2.10 -22.23 -41.36
C GLY A 30 3.12 -21.11 -41.19
N SER A 31 4.15 -21.16 -42.04
CA SER A 31 4.63 -20.04 -42.85
C SER A 31 5.26 -18.81 -42.18
N ARG A 32 6.59 -18.74 -42.32
CA ARG A 32 7.40 -17.53 -42.19
C ARG A 32 7.07 -16.58 -43.36
N ARG A 33 6.62 -15.36 -43.06
CA ARG A 33 6.77 -14.21 -43.97
C ARG A 33 7.34 -13.02 -43.21
N GLY A 34 8.46 -12.52 -43.74
CA GLY A 34 9.23 -11.43 -43.17
C GLY A 34 8.44 -10.14 -43.09
N ARG A 35 8.50 -9.49 -41.93
CA ARG A 35 7.99 -8.15 -41.71
C ARG A 35 9.18 -7.21 -41.60
N ARG A 36 9.28 -6.27 -42.54
CA ARG A 36 10.24 -5.16 -42.52
C ARG A 36 10.12 -4.42 -41.18
N ARG A 37 11.24 -4.29 -40.47
CA ARG A 37 11.38 -3.38 -39.32
C ARG A 37 11.33 -1.95 -39.85
N THR A 38 10.21 -1.25 -39.64
CA THR A 38 10.23 0.20 -39.56
C THR A 38 10.73 0.54 -38.16
N GLN A 39 11.89 1.21 -38.08
CA GLN A 39 12.39 1.76 -36.84
C GLN A 39 11.53 2.99 -36.52
N SER A 40 10.50 2.79 -35.70
CA SER A 40 9.84 3.89 -35.01
C SER A 40 10.76 4.30 -33.86
N ALA A 41 11.24 5.54 -33.90
CA ALA A 41 11.94 6.16 -32.80
C ALA A 41 11.01 6.12 -31.57
N ALA A 42 11.25 5.16 -30.69
CA ALA A 42 10.65 5.13 -29.38
C ALA A 42 11.10 6.39 -28.66
N GLY A 43 10.19 7.36 -28.54
CA GLY A 43 10.33 8.46 -27.61
C GLY A 43 10.69 7.85 -26.26
N ALA A 44 11.74 8.39 -25.64
CA ALA A 44 12.06 8.09 -24.27
C ALA A 44 10.81 8.41 -23.44
N SER A 45 10.05 7.37 -23.13
CA SER A 45 9.03 7.41 -22.10
C SER A 45 9.82 7.64 -20.83
N SER A 46 10.01 8.91 -20.49
CA SER A 46 10.37 9.33 -19.15
C SER A 46 9.29 8.74 -18.27
N SER A 47 9.58 7.57 -17.69
CA SER A 47 8.75 6.99 -16.66
C SER A 47 8.71 8.06 -15.59
N MET A 48 7.62 8.81 -15.57
CA MET A 48 7.38 9.83 -14.58
C MET A 48 7.44 9.09 -13.25
N ARG A 49 8.59 9.18 -12.58
CA ARG A 49 8.80 8.57 -11.28
C ARG A 49 7.69 9.14 -10.43
N ARG A 50 6.75 8.28 -10.04
CA ARG A 50 5.71 8.66 -9.07
C ARG A 50 6.45 9.38 -7.94
N PRO A 51 6.03 10.59 -7.54
CA PRO A 51 6.59 11.18 -6.32
C PRO A 51 6.40 10.12 -5.24
N TYR A 52 7.52 9.65 -4.68
CA TYR A 52 7.54 8.54 -3.74
C TYR A 52 6.78 9.01 -2.49
N ASN A 53 5.50 8.63 -2.39
CA ASN A 53 4.73 8.69 -1.14
C ASN A 53 4.96 7.43 -0.29
N GLY A 54 6.06 6.71 -0.55
CA GLY A 54 6.44 5.53 0.22
C GLY A 54 7.18 5.93 1.49
N PRO A 55 7.20 5.07 2.52
CA PRO A 55 7.96 5.32 3.74
C PRO A 55 9.46 5.46 3.43
N MET A 56 10.12 6.42 4.07
CA MET A 56 11.56 6.64 4.01
C MET A 56 12.25 5.81 5.10
N ILE A 57 13.26 5.01 4.76
CA ILE A 57 14.03 4.23 5.73
C ILE A 57 15.40 4.86 5.94
N LEU A 58 15.76 5.12 7.20
CA LEU A 58 17.05 5.66 7.61
C LEU A 58 17.86 4.62 8.36
N THR A 59 19.16 4.56 8.09
CA THR A 59 20.15 3.82 8.88
C THR A 59 20.97 4.73 9.80
N ASN A 60 20.74 6.04 9.72
CA ASN A 60 21.34 7.06 10.58
C ASN A 60 20.36 8.24 10.70
N ALA A 61 20.22 8.81 11.89
CA ALA A 61 19.41 10.00 12.13
C ALA A 61 19.91 11.22 11.35
N LYS A 62 21.23 11.38 11.18
CA LYS A 62 21.81 12.49 10.43
C LYS A 62 21.85 12.18 8.94
N VAL A 63 21.01 12.87 8.18
CA VAL A 63 20.84 12.66 6.74
C VAL A 63 21.09 13.94 5.95
N LEU A 64 21.42 13.79 4.66
CA LEU A 64 21.43 14.93 3.74
C LEU A 64 20.02 15.52 3.66
N ARG A 65 19.94 16.85 3.72
CA ARG A 65 18.69 17.60 3.53
C ARG A 65 17.95 17.12 2.30
N GLU A 66 18.63 17.09 1.16
CA GLU A 66 18.01 16.80 -0.13
C GLU A 66 17.44 15.38 -0.16
N THR A 67 18.04 14.46 0.59
CA THR A 67 17.56 13.09 0.72
C THR A 67 16.31 13.03 1.59
N PHE A 68 16.27 13.78 2.70
CA PHE A 68 15.07 13.93 3.51
C PHE A 68 13.92 14.59 2.74
N GLU A 69 14.22 15.66 2.01
CA GLU A 69 13.22 16.38 1.23
C GLU A 69 12.66 15.53 0.08
N ALA A 70 13.52 14.78 -0.62
CA ALA A 70 13.11 13.86 -1.66
C ALA A 70 12.34 12.64 -1.12
N GLY A 71 12.69 12.15 0.07
CA GLY A 71 12.08 10.98 0.70
C GLY A 71 10.71 11.26 1.32
N THR A 72 10.49 12.48 1.83
CA THR A 72 9.26 12.85 2.54
C THR A 72 8.36 13.81 1.75
N GLY A 73 8.92 14.49 0.74
CA GLY A 73 8.25 15.54 -0.02
C GLY A 73 8.11 16.87 0.72
N TRP A 74 8.69 16.99 1.92
CA TRP A 74 8.77 18.24 2.68
C TRP A 74 10.01 19.02 2.28
N GLN A 75 9.94 20.35 2.23
CA GLN A 75 11.05 21.25 1.93
C GLN A 75 11.43 22.03 3.17
N LEU A 76 12.71 22.05 3.54
CA LEU A 76 13.18 22.75 4.72
C LEU A 76 13.56 24.19 4.35
N LYS A 77 12.74 25.15 4.75
CA LYS A 77 12.90 26.58 4.49
C LYS A 77 13.17 27.35 5.79
N PRO A 78 13.69 28.59 5.71
CA PRO A 78 13.96 29.40 6.90
C PRO A 78 12.73 29.60 7.80
N GLU A 79 11.53 29.69 7.21
CA GLU A 79 10.26 29.80 7.91
C GLU A 79 9.76 28.48 8.53
N GLY A 80 10.34 27.34 8.16
CA GLY A 80 9.94 26.01 8.65
C GLY A 80 9.97 24.92 7.57
N ALA A 81 9.40 23.77 7.88
CA ALA A 81 9.23 22.68 6.91
C ALA A 81 7.93 22.88 6.13
N CYS A 82 8.01 22.93 4.81
CA CYS A 82 6.89 23.25 3.94
C CYS A 82 6.59 22.12 2.95
N LYS A 83 5.32 21.79 2.78
CA LYS A 83 4.82 20.88 1.73
C LYS A 83 3.59 21.50 1.07
N GLY A 84 3.77 21.98 -0.16
CA GLY A 84 2.73 22.74 -0.87
C GLY A 84 2.35 24.03 -0.10
N PRO A 85 1.06 24.25 0.23
CA PRO A 85 0.60 25.43 0.98
C PRO A 85 0.78 25.29 2.50
N VAL A 86 1.15 24.12 3.01
CA VAL A 86 1.31 23.86 4.45
C VAL A 86 2.76 24.10 4.84
N CYS A 87 2.99 24.93 5.86
CA CYS A 87 4.31 25.11 6.48
C CYS A 87 4.20 24.94 8.00
N VAL A 88 5.06 24.08 8.55
CA VAL A 88 5.19 23.84 9.99
C VAL A 88 6.43 24.58 10.49
N PRO A 89 6.30 25.57 11.39
CA PRO A 89 7.43 26.27 11.96
C PRO A 89 8.37 25.32 12.70
N LEU A 90 9.67 25.40 12.40
CA LEU A 90 10.72 24.71 13.15
C LEU A 90 11.43 25.72 14.04
N ALA A 91 11.70 25.35 15.29
CA ALA A 91 12.31 26.26 16.28
C ALA A 91 13.71 26.76 15.84
N ASP A 92 14.37 26.02 14.95
CA ASP A 92 15.70 26.31 14.46
C ASP A 92 15.67 26.69 12.96
N GLY A 93 15.61 27.99 12.66
CA GLY A 93 15.82 28.51 11.30
C GLY A 93 17.20 28.12 10.71
N ALA A 94 18.13 27.67 11.56
CA ALA A 94 19.41 27.09 11.17
C ALA A 94 19.27 25.74 10.44
N VAL A 95 18.19 24.99 10.68
CA VAL A 95 17.90 23.72 10.00
C VAL A 95 17.76 23.96 8.50
N ALA A 96 17.39 25.15 8.05
CA ALA A 96 17.30 25.54 6.63
C ALA A 96 18.64 25.89 5.96
N ALA A 97 19.70 26.14 6.74
CA ALA A 97 21.03 26.46 6.21
C ALA A 97 22.00 25.27 6.21
N GLN A 98 21.65 24.16 6.87
CA GLN A 98 22.53 23.00 7.02
C GLN A 98 22.38 22.02 5.83
N SER A 99 23.49 21.45 5.35
CA SER A 99 23.44 20.37 4.34
C SER A 99 22.98 19.04 4.93
N HIS A 100 23.17 18.84 6.24
CA HIS A 100 22.71 17.67 6.96
C HIS A 100 21.77 18.08 8.07
N VAL A 101 20.72 17.29 8.28
CA VAL A 101 19.72 17.49 9.31
C VAL A 101 19.54 16.20 10.10
N ASP A 102 19.07 16.33 11.33
CA ASP A 102 18.52 15.19 12.06
C ASP A 102 17.13 14.88 11.50
N GLY A 103 17.06 13.89 10.61
CA GLY A 103 15.83 13.51 9.94
C GLY A 103 14.76 12.99 10.90
N VAL A 104 15.15 12.39 12.02
CA VAL A 104 14.22 11.90 13.05
C VAL A 104 13.64 13.09 13.80
N ALA A 105 14.50 13.97 14.32
CA ALA A 105 14.04 15.16 15.06
C ALA A 105 13.16 16.08 14.19
N VAL A 106 13.52 16.26 12.92
CA VAL A 106 12.70 17.04 11.98
C VAL A 106 11.37 16.34 11.75
N ALA A 107 11.36 15.03 11.45
CA ALA A 107 10.13 14.26 11.22
C ALA A 107 9.16 14.33 12.41
N GLU A 108 9.67 14.19 13.63
CA GLU A 108 8.89 14.32 14.87
C GLU A 108 8.31 15.72 15.04
N ALA A 109 9.11 16.77 14.80
CA ALA A 109 8.68 18.16 14.91
C ALA A 109 7.53 18.49 13.94
N ILE A 110 7.54 17.88 12.75
CA ILE A 110 6.49 18.06 11.74
C ILE A 110 5.41 16.97 11.78
N ARG A 111 5.43 16.13 12.83
CA ARG A 111 4.43 15.10 13.14
C ARG A 111 4.30 14.03 12.04
N LEU A 112 5.40 13.69 11.38
CA LEU A 112 5.48 12.47 10.59
C LEU A 112 5.53 11.25 11.51
N PRO A 113 4.87 10.13 11.14
CA PRO A 113 5.05 8.86 11.85
C PRO A 113 6.51 8.41 11.79
N VAL A 114 7.10 8.07 12.93
CA VAL A 114 8.45 7.51 13.02
C VAL A 114 8.39 6.22 13.83
N VAL A 115 8.99 5.15 13.31
CA VAL A 115 9.20 3.87 14.01
C VAL A 115 10.69 3.60 14.06
N HIS A 116 11.22 3.30 15.24
CA HIS A 116 12.61 2.91 15.43
C HIS A 116 12.68 1.40 15.73
N ASP A 117 13.50 0.69 14.97
CA ASP A 117 13.91 -0.67 15.26
C ASP A 117 15.31 -0.62 15.87
N GLU A 118 15.36 -0.76 17.20
CA GLU A 118 16.59 -0.67 17.98
C GLU A 118 17.56 -1.82 17.69
N GLU A 119 17.05 -3.02 17.38
CA GLU A 119 17.87 -4.21 17.12
C GLU A 119 18.70 -4.01 15.84
N HIS A 120 18.10 -3.41 14.83
CA HIS A 120 18.73 -3.18 13.53
C HIS A 120 19.29 -1.76 13.36
N GLY A 121 19.02 -0.84 14.30
CA GLY A 121 19.46 0.55 14.25
C GLY A 121 18.88 1.31 13.05
N VAL A 122 17.60 1.07 12.74
CA VAL A 122 16.93 1.67 11.58
C VAL A 122 15.66 2.42 11.98
N TRP A 123 15.38 3.50 11.27
CA TRP A 123 14.15 4.28 11.44
C TRP A 123 13.31 4.22 10.17
N ALA A 124 12.01 4.00 10.32
CA ALA A 124 11.03 4.15 9.26
C ALA A 124 10.23 5.44 9.49
N ILE A 125 10.31 6.36 8.54
CA ILE A 125 9.53 7.59 8.50
C ILE A 125 8.37 7.39 7.53
N GLY A 126 7.16 7.40 8.06
CA GLY A 126 5.92 7.31 7.29
C GLY A 126 5.53 8.64 6.62
N PRO A 127 4.64 8.59 5.63
CA PRO A 127 4.06 9.81 5.07
C PRO A 127 3.28 10.57 6.15
N GLU A 128 3.09 11.87 5.93
CA GLU A 128 2.26 12.66 6.83
C GLU A 128 0.85 12.08 6.89
N SER A 129 0.30 12.02 8.10
CA SER A 129 -1.13 11.74 8.27
C SER A 129 -2.00 12.95 7.94
N ILE A 130 -1.45 14.02 7.32
CA ILE A 130 -2.19 15.21 6.85
C ILE A 130 -3.02 14.78 5.64
N GLY A 131 -4.18 14.21 5.93
CA GLY A 131 -4.88 13.37 4.98
C GLY A 131 -5.71 12.27 5.62
N SER A 132 -5.67 12.11 6.95
CA SER A 132 -6.83 11.62 7.69
C SER A 132 -7.97 12.64 7.59
N ARG A 133 -8.45 12.92 6.38
CA ARG A 133 -9.89 12.85 6.22
C ARG A 133 -10.21 11.45 6.71
N ALA A 134 -10.60 11.34 7.99
CA ALA A 134 -11.56 10.31 8.37
C ALA A 134 -12.52 10.24 7.19
N LEU A 135 -12.58 9.08 6.53
CA LEU A 135 -13.24 8.91 5.23
C LEU A 135 -14.46 9.82 5.16
N VAL A 136 -14.37 10.91 4.39
CA VAL A 136 -15.41 11.97 4.49
C VAL A 136 -16.73 11.51 3.93
N SER A 137 -16.71 10.40 3.20
CA SER A 137 -17.84 9.52 3.03
C SER A 137 -17.48 8.12 3.52
N ALA A 138 -18.42 7.46 4.19
CA ALA A 138 -18.39 6.01 4.40
C ALA A 138 -18.88 5.27 3.14
N GLU A 139 -18.62 5.82 1.95
CA GLU A 139 -18.83 5.12 0.69
C GLU A 139 -17.63 4.21 0.49
N ASP A 140 -17.71 3.06 1.13
CA ASP A 140 -16.80 1.95 0.90
C ASP A 140 -16.88 1.55 -0.58
N ALA A 141 -15.73 1.24 -1.19
CA ALA A 141 -15.78 0.45 -2.42
C ALA A 141 -16.49 -0.86 -2.07
N ASP A 142 -17.37 -1.38 -2.93
CA ASP A 142 -18.07 -2.64 -2.61
C ASP A 142 -17.07 -3.80 -2.68
N PHE A 143 -16.34 -4.01 -1.58
CA PHE A 143 -15.27 -4.99 -1.47
C PHE A 143 -15.88 -6.39 -1.42
N GLU A 144 -15.37 -7.24 -2.31
CA GLU A 144 -15.63 -8.67 -2.34
C GLU A 144 -14.42 -9.41 -1.76
N LEU A 145 -14.63 -10.13 -0.67
CA LEU A 145 -13.62 -10.92 0.02
C LEU A 145 -14.11 -12.38 0.11
N PRO A 146 -13.22 -13.37 0.06
CA PRO A 146 -13.61 -14.74 0.38
C PRO A 146 -14.02 -14.85 1.86
N ASP A 147 -15.08 -15.58 2.14
CA ASP A 147 -15.41 -16.03 3.50
C ASP A 147 -14.47 -17.16 3.97
N LEU A 148 -14.72 -17.68 5.17
CA LEU A 148 -13.93 -18.78 5.74
C LEU A 148 -14.00 -20.08 4.91
N GLU A 149 -15.05 -20.24 4.09
CA GLU A 149 -15.23 -21.36 3.16
C GLU A 149 -14.71 -21.03 1.75
N GLY A 150 -14.08 -19.87 1.55
CA GLY A 150 -13.54 -19.42 0.27
C GLY A 150 -14.58 -18.90 -0.73
N ARG A 151 -15.84 -18.73 -0.31
CA ARG A 151 -16.91 -18.22 -1.18
C ARG A 151 -16.87 -16.70 -1.24
N PRO A 152 -17.23 -16.09 -2.38
CA PRO A 152 -17.25 -14.64 -2.50
C PRO A 152 -18.30 -14.04 -1.55
N PHE A 153 -17.87 -13.09 -0.72
CA PHE A 153 -18.67 -12.36 0.24
C PHE A 153 -18.51 -10.85 0.03
N ARG A 154 -19.62 -10.14 -0.16
CA ARG A 154 -19.61 -8.67 -0.34
C ARG A 154 -19.97 -7.97 0.95
N LEU A 155 -19.18 -6.97 1.34
CA LEU A 155 -19.46 -6.16 2.52
C LEU A 155 -20.78 -5.37 2.41
N SER A 156 -21.19 -5.00 1.19
CA SER A 156 -22.49 -4.34 0.97
C SER A 156 -23.70 -5.17 1.44
N SER A 157 -23.57 -6.50 1.52
CA SER A 157 -24.63 -7.37 2.04
C SER A 157 -24.94 -7.13 3.52
N LEU A 158 -24.02 -6.51 4.27
CA LEU A 158 -24.15 -6.21 5.69
C LEU A 158 -24.80 -4.83 5.97
N ARG A 159 -25.19 -4.08 4.93
CA ARG A 159 -25.80 -2.76 5.11
C ARG A 159 -27.07 -2.85 5.95
N GLY A 160 -27.16 -1.99 6.98
CA GLY A 160 -28.28 -1.96 7.92
C GLY A 160 -28.20 -2.99 9.05
N GLN A 161 -27.13 -3.78 9.11
CA GLN A 161 -26.88 -4.75 10.18
C GLN A 161 -25.83 -4.21 11.16
N LYS A 162 -25.95 -4.58 12.45
CA LYS A 162 -24.89 -4.36 13.44
C LYS A 162 -23.88 -5.48 13.30
N VAL A 163 -22.65 -5.15 12.94
CA VAL A 163 -21.60 -6.12 12.66
C VAL A 163 -20.36 -5.85 13.52
N LEU A 164 -19.70 -6.92 13.95
CA LEU A 164 -18.39 -6.87 14.59
C LEU A 164 -17.35 -7.27 13.55
N VAL A 165 -16.41 -6.37 13.25
CA VAL A 165 -15.26 -6.68 12.40
C VAL A 165 -14.09 -7.05 13.31
N TYR A 166 -13.57 -8.26 13.14
CA TYR A 166 -12.43 -8.77 13.90
C TYR A 166 -11.29 -9.09 12.93
N ALA A 167 -10.18 -8.36 13.03
CA ALA A 167 -8.97 -8.58 12.25
C ALA A 167 -7.90 -9.23 13.13
N TRP A 168 -7.32 -10.33 12.64
CA TRP A 168 -6.25 -11.06 13.31
C TRP A 168 -5.24 -11.57 12.28
N ALA A 169 -4.02 -11.90 12.74
CA ALA A 169 -3.00 -12.54 11.94
C ALA A 169 -2.32 -13.63 12.79
N PRO A 170 -2.17 -14.87 12.27
CA PRO A 170 -1.24 -15.83 12.86
C PRO A 170 0.20 -15.37 12.60
N TYR A 171 1.08 -15.65 13.56
CA TYR A 171 2.51 -15.33 13.49
C TYR A 171 3.22 -16.01 12.31
#